data_AF-A0A951Z8M4-F1
#
_entry.id   AF-A0A951Z8M4-F1
#
_cell.length_a   1.000
_cell.length_b   1.000
_cell.length_c   1.000
_cell.angle_alpha   90.00
_cell.angle_beta   90.00
_cell.angle_gamma   90.00
#
_symmetry.space_group_name_H-M   'P 1'
#
loop_
_entity.id
_entity.type
_entity.pdbx_description
1 polymer ?
#
loop_
_entity_poly.entity_id
_entity_poly.type
_entity_poly.pdbx_seq_one_letter_code
_entity_poly.pdbx_strand_id
1 'polypeptide(L)'
;MEKRLPILAAFALFVAAGCDMGMDDTSKPVAKTDASVPDKPKSEGMVTEPSADDQAKLDGLTAKQEAAAKAMEAEATDATKKAFVEASMELANYLTFDAPLPPREKYRPALKLYNKVLEVEPENEKAKETKKVIEDIYASMGMPVPQD
;
A
#
# COMPACT_ATOMS: atom_id res chain seq x y z
N MET A 1 -34.92 27.64 -10.26
CA MET A 1 -34.51 27.71 -11.68
C MET A 1 -33.82 29.04 -11.86
N GLU A 2 -32.51 29.07 -12.08
CA GLU A 2 -31.86 30.14 -12.86
C GLU A 2 -30.36 29.86 -13.04
N LYS A 3 -30.00 29.75 -14.32
CA LYS A 3 -28.72 30.12 -14.94
C LYS A 3 -27.50 29.25 -14.65
N ARG A 4 -27.39 28.21 -15.48
CA ARG A 4 -26.13 27.53 -15.85
C ARG A 4 -25.23 28.49 -16.62
N LEU A 5 -23.97 28.57 -16.21
CA LEU A 5 -22.85 28.91 -17.09
C LEU A 5 -21.60 28.24 -16.52
N PRO A 6 -20.92 27.42 -17.30
CA PRO A 6 -19.50 27.72 -17.49
C PRO A 6 -19.08 27.75 -18.95
N ILE A 7 -18.31 28.79 -19.22
CA ILE A 7 -17.66 29.14 -20.47
C ILE A 7 -16.65 28.04 -20.83
N LEU A 8 -16.79 27.56 -22.06
CA LEU A 8 -15.75 26.88 -22.84
C LEU A 8 -14.46 27.72 -22.83
N ALA A 9 -13.38 27.16 -22.31
CA ALA A 9 -12.03 27.59 -22.65
C ALA A 9 -11.13 26.36 -22.73
N ALA A 10 -11.07 25.81 -23.95
CA ALA A 10 -10.05 24.91 -24.41
C ALA A 10 -8.70 25.64 -24.47
N PHE A 11 -7.67 25.08 -23.84
CA PHE A 11 -6.26 25.46 -24.02
C PHE A 11 -5.41 24.35 -23.40
N ALA A 12 -4.31 23.89 -23.95
CA ALA A 12 -3.85 23.73 -25.31
C ALA A 12 -2.82 22.59 -25.21
N LEU A 13 -2.81 21.76 -26.23
CA LEU A 13 -1.87 20.67 -26.47
C LEU A 13 -0.42 21.18 -26.44
N PHE A 14 0.44 20.63 -25.58
CA PHE A 14 1.89 20.77 -25.72
C PHE A 14 2.48 19.41 -26.11
N VAL A 15 2.76 19.27 -27.41
CA VAL A 15 3.57 18.20 -27.98
C VAL A 15 5.02 18.67 -27.95
N ALA A 16 5.89 17.90 -27.30
CA ALA A 16 7.32 17.93 -27.57
C ALA A 16 7.80 16.51 -27.87
N ALA A 17 8.05 16.27 -29.15
CA ALA A 17 8.79 15.14 -29.66
C ALA A 17 10.29 15.34 -29.39
N GLY A 18 10.98 14.27 -29.05
CA GLY A 18 12.43 14.22 -28.95
C GLY A 18 12.91 12.77 -28.98
N CYS A 19 13.13 12.24 -30.18
CA CYS A 19 14.04 11.12 -30.42
C CYS A 19 15.49 11.62 -30.26
N ASP A 20 16.42 10.74 -29.88
CA ASP A 20 17.53 10.30 -30.76
C ASP A 20 18.84 9.95 -30.00
N MET A 21 19.36 8.78 -30.39
CA MET A 21 20.73 8.25 -30.37
C MET A 21 21.63 8.25 -29.11
N GLY A 22 22.21 7.07 -28.85
CA GLY A 22 23.45 6.92 -28.07
C GLY A 22 23.88 5.46 -27.90
N MET A 23 24.56 4.93 -28.90
CA MET A 23 25.05 3.56 -29.06
C MET A 23 26.30 3.22 -28.22
N ASP A 24 26.47 1.93 -27.92
CA ASP A 24 27.69 1.12 -27.72
C ASP A 24 28.77 1.53 -26.69
N ASP A 25 29.24 0.59 -25.86
CA ASP A 25 30.40 -0.25 -26.21
C ASP A 25 30.68 -1.32 -25.13
N THR A 26 31.32 -2.37 -25.61
CA THR A 26 31.69 -3.64 -25.02
C THR A 26 32.51 -3.58 -23.72
N SER A 27 32.36 -4.61 -22.87
CA SER A 27 33.51 -5.34 -22.27
C SER A 27 33.11 -6.61 -21.50
N LYS A 28 33.43 -7.74 -22.14
CA LYS A 28 33.90 -9.07 -21.68
C LYS A 28 33.34 -9.78 -20.41
N PRO A 29 33.21 -11.13 -20.48
CA PRO A 29 32.79 -11.99 -19.39
C PRO A 29 33.98 -12.46 -18.53
N VAL A 30 33.80 -12.44 -17.21
CA VAL A 30 34.61 -13.09 -16.17
C VAL A 30 33.66 -13.25 -14.98
N ALA A 31 33.68 -14.27 -14.15
CA ALA A 31 34.27 -15.58 -14.15
C ALA A 31 33.40 -16.37 -13.14
N LYS A 32 33.35 -17.69 -13.30
CA LYS A 32 32.77 -18.58 -12.30
C LYS A 32 33.48 -18.35 -10.96
N THR A 33 32.73 -17.99 -9.94
CA THR A 33 33.12 -18.23 -8.55
C THR A 33 32.01 -19.05 -7.92
N ASP A 34 32.32 -20.32 -7.72
CA ASP A 34 31.77 -21.16 -6.66
C ASP A 34 31.63 -20.32 -5.39
N ALA A 35 30.40 -19.97 -5.05
CA ALA A 35 30.03 -19.62 -3.70
C ALA A 35 29.08 -20.72 -3.26
N SER A 36 29.59 -21.62 -2.42
CA SER A 36 28.77 -22.44 -1.54
C SER A 36 27.65 -21.57 -1.00
N VAL A 37 26.44 -21.81 -1.51
CA VAL A 37 25.22 -21.26 -0.92
C VAL A 37 25.09 -21.98 0.41
N PRO A 38 25.29 -21.33 1.57
CA PRO A 38 24.78 -21.92 2.80
C PRO A 38 23.28 -22.08 2.58
N ASP A 39 22.79 -23.31 2.72
CA ASP A 39 21.38 -23.64 2.87
C ASP A 39 20.76 -22.66 3.87
N LYS A 40 20.22 -21.56 3.36
CA LYS A 40 19.38 -20.67 4.14
C LYS A 40 18.09 -21.47 4.26
N PRO A 41 17.71 -21.93 5.46
CA PRO A 41 16.47 -22.66 5.61
C PRO A 41 15.39 -21.77 5.01
N LYS A 42 14.69 -22.31 4.00
CA LYS A 42 13.39 -21.79 3.59
C LYS A 42 12.62 -21.62 4.89
N SER A 43 12.29 -20.38 5.23
CA SER A 43 11.32 -20.08 6.27
C SER A 43 9.96 -20.54 5.77
N GLU A 44 9.78 -21.86 5.73
CA GLU A 44 8.48 -22.50 5.73
C GLU A 44 7.74 -22.00 6.95
N GLY A 45 6.52 -21.51 6.71
CA GLY A 45 5.74 -20.73 7.65
C GLY A 45 5.59 -21.42 9.00
N MET A 46 6.31 -20.89 9.99
CA MET A 46 5.90 -21.05 11.37
C MET A 46 4.76 -20.05 11.56
N VAL A 47 3.52 -20.53 11.37
CA VAL A 47 2.33 -19.82 11.85
C VAL A 47 2.43 -19.85 13.37
N THR A 48 3.09 -18.84 13.94
CA THR A 48 3.09 -18.62 15.38
C THR A 48 1.74 -18.05 15.74
N GLU A 49 1.02 -18.71 16.65
CA GLU A 49 -0.16 -18.10 17.26
C GLU A 49 0.22 -16.70 17.80
N PRO A 50 -0.61 -15.66 17.55
CA PRO A 50 -0.33 -14.32 18.05
C PRO A 50 -0.22 -14.36 19.58
N SER A 51 0.80 -13.67 20.11
CA SER A 51 0.92 -13.52 21.55
C SER A 51 -0.20 -12.63 22.10
N ALA A 52 -0.39 -12.62 23.42
CA ALA A 52 -1.32 -11.70 24.06
C ALA A 52 -0.98 -10.23 23.77
N ASP A 53 0.30 -9.90 23.65
CA ASP A 53 0.77 -8.55 23.33
C ASP A 53 0.46 -8.18 21.87
N ASP A 54 0.61 -9.13 20.93
CA ASP A 54 0.24 -8.93 19.53
C ASP A 54 -1.26 -8.68 19.38
N GLN A 55 -2.08 -9.47 20.09
CA GLN A 55 -3.53 -9.29 20.08
C GLN A 55 -3.93 -7.94 20.69
N ALA A 56 -3.36 -7.57 21.84
CA ALA A 56 -3.63 -6.29 22.48
C ALA A 56 -3.24 -5.10 21.57
N LYS A 57 -2.12 -5.22 20.84
CA LYS A 57 -1.70 -4.21 19.86
C LYS A 57 -2.68 -4.13 18.69
N LEU A 58 -3.11 -5.27 18.13
CA LEU A 58 -4.10 -5.29 17.07
C LEU A 58 -5.43 -4.66 17.50
N ASP A 59 -5.92 -5.01 18.68
CA ASP A 59 -7.16 -4.48 19.25
C ASP A 59 -7.05 -2.97 19.48
N GLY A 60 -5.92 -2.49 20.03
CA GLY A 60 -5.66 -1.07 20.26
C GLY A 60 -5.63 -0.26 18.97
N LEU A 61 -4.94 -0.76 17.94
CA LEU A 61 -4.89 -0.11 16.62
C LEU A 61 -6.25 -0.13 15.92
N THR A 62 -6.99 -1.22 16.04
CA THR A 62 -8.35 -1.34 15.50
C THR A 62 -9.29 -0.35 16.16
N ALA A 63 -9.30 -0.29 17.49
CA ALA A 63 -10.12 0.67 18.23
C ALA A 63 -9.76 2.13 17.89
N LYS A 64 -8.47 2.44 17.73
CA LYS A 64 -8.00 3.76 17.31
C LYS A 64 -8.51 4.12 15.91
N GLN A 65 -8.40 3.19 14.96
CA GLN A 65 -8.86 3.39 13.59
C GLN A 65 -10.38 3.57 13.53
N GLU A 66 -11.15 2.76 14.27
CA GLU A 66 -12.61 2.88 14.33
C GLU A 66 -13.07 4.20 14.95
N ALA A 67 -12.39 4.67 16.01
CA ALA A 67 -12.70 5.96 16.61
C ALA A 67 -12.45 7.11 15.62
N ALA A 68 -11.34 7.05 14.87
CA ALA A 68 -11.04 8.03 13.84
C ALA A 68 -12.03 7.98 12.66
N ALA A 69 -12.45 6.79 12.24
CA ALA A 69 -13.48 6.60 11.22
C ALA A 69 -14.82 7.20 11.65
N LYS A 70 -15.27 6.91 12.88
CA LYS A 70 -16.49 7.50 13.44
C LYS A 70 -16.43 9.02 13.53
N ALA A 71 -15.28 9.57 13.92
CA ALA A 71 -15.08 11.02 13.97
C ALA A 71 -15.17 11.65 12.57
N MET A 72 -14.57 11.03 11.56
CA MET A 72 -14.63 11.50 10.16
C MET A 72 -16.03 11.36 9.56
N GLU A 73 -16.75 10.29 9.87
CA GLU A 73 -18.15 10.09 9.46
C GLU A 73 -19.09 11.10 10.10
N ALA A 74 -18.87 11.43 11.38
CA ALA A 74 -19.65 12.45 12.09
C ALA A 74 -19.39 13.85 11.53
N GLU A 75 -18.13 14.18 11.25
CA GLU A 75 -17.76 15.47 10.67
C GLU A 75 -16.48 15.33 9.84
N ALA A 76 -16.57 15.53 8.52
CA ALA A 76 -15.45 15.38 7.60
C ALA A 76 -14.59 16.67 7.48
N THR A 77 -13.98 17.08 8.59
CA THR A 77 -13.02 18.20 8.64
C THR A 77 -11.61 17.75 8.26
N ASP A 78 -10.71 18.70 8.01
CA ASP A 78 -9.29 18.38 7.76
C ASP A 78 -8.65 17.66 8.97
N ALA A 79 -9.07 18.01 10.19
CA ALA A 79 -8.58 17.38 11.40
C ALA A 79 -9.03 15.90 11.52
N THR A 80 -10.30 15.60 11.24
CA THR A 80 -10.81 14.23 11.32
C THR A 80 -10.34 13.37 10.15
N LYS A 81 -10.19 13.94 8.95
CA LYS A 81 -9.54 13.29 7.81
C LYS A 81 -8.10 12.91 8.13
N LYS A 82 -7.32 13.85 8.69
CA LYS A 82 -5.92 13.58 9.10
C LYS A 82 -5.85 12.48 10.16
N ALA A 83 -6.70 12.54 11.17
CA ALA A 83 -6.77 11.49 12.20
C ALA A 83 -7.14 10.11 11.60
N PHE A 84 -8.08 10.08 10.66
CA PHE A 84 -8.47 8.88 9.95
C PHE A 84 -7.32 8.30 9.12
N VAL A 85 -6.62 9.13 8.35
CA VAL A 85 -5.47 8.72 7.55
C VAL A 85 -4.37 8.16 8.46
N GLU A 86 -3.99 8.89 9.52
CA GLU A 86 -2.93 8.46 10.45
C GLU A 86 -3.26 7.11 11.10
N ALA A 87 -4.46 6.96 11.66
CA ALA A 87 -4.86 5.71 12.32
C ALA A 87 -5.01 4.55 11.33
N SER A 88 -5.51 4.81 10.12
CA SER A 88 -5.64 3.79 9.08
C SER A 88 -4.28 3.34 8.55
N MET A 89 -3.34 4.27 8.33
CA MET A 89 -1.97 3.95 7.94
C MET A 89 -1.24 3.14 9.02
N GLU A 90 -1.41 3.48 10.30
CA GLU A 90 -0.79 2.75 11.40
C GLU A 90 -1.28 1.29 11.48
N LEU A 91 -2.61 1.09 11.45
CA LEU A 91 -3.20 -0.26 11.47
C LEU A 91 -2.84 -1.05 10.20
N ALA A 92 -2.92 -0.43 9.02
CA ALA A 92 -2.58 -1.09 7.76
C ALA A 92 -1.11 -1.52 7.71
N ASN A 93 -0.19 -0.67 8.19
CA ASN A 93 1.23 -1.00 8.27
C ASN A 93 1.48 -2.15 9.24
N TYR A 94 0.86 -2.12 10.42
CA TYR A 94 0.97 -3.22 11.39
C TYR A 94 0.52 -4.54 10.77
N LEU A 95 -0.66 -4.57 10.13
CA LEU A 95 -1.17 -5.74 9.43
C LEU A 95 -0.24 -6.19 8.29
N THR A 96 0.41 -5.27 7.60
CA THR A 96 1.29 -5.62 6.48
C THR A 96 2.60 -6.24 6.96
N PHE A 97 3.26 -5.61 7.93
CA PHE A 97 4.67 -5.87 8.23
C PHE A 97 4.90 -6.60 9.55
N ASP A 98 4.09 -6.34 10.57
CA ASP A 98 4.40 -6.74 11.95
C ASP A 98 3.47 -7.83 12.48
N ALA A 99 2.20 -7.84 12.06
CA ALA A 99 1.20 -8.76 12.59
C ALA A 99 1.63 -10.22 12.32
N PRO A 100 1.72 -11.08 13.36
CA PRO A 100 2.06 -12.49 13.24
C PRO A 100 0.86 -13.32 12.77
N LEU A 101 0.14 -12.79 11.78
CA LEU A 101 -1.03 -13.43 11.18
C LEU A 101 -0.64 -14.08 9.85
N PRO A 102 -1.35 -15.12 9.41
CA PRO A 102 -1.20 -15.65 8.06
C PRO A 102 -1.43 -14.57 6.99
N PRO A 103 -0.71 -14.61 5.85
CA PRO A 103 -0.90 -13.70 4.72
C PRO A 103 -2.37 -13.44 4.33
N ARG A 104 -3.19 -14.49 4.32
CA ARG A 104 -4.61 -14.42 3.91
C ARG A 104 -5.48 -13.64 4.89
N GLU A 105 -5.06 -13.56 6.15
CA GLU A 105 -5.80 -12.86 7.21
C GLU A 105 -5.40 -11.40 7.30
N LYS A 106 -4.12 -11.07 7.06
CA LYS A 106 -3.62 -9.70 7.26
C LYS A 106 -3.62 -8.81 6.02
N TYR A 107 -3.41 -9.36 4.82
CA TYR A 107 -3.24 -8.53 3.63
C TYR A 107 -4.55 -7.96 3.08
N ARG A 108 -5.67 -8.69 3.15
CA ARG A 108 -6.98 -8.16 2.71
C ARG A 108 -7.44 -6.96 3.55
N PRO A 109 -7.44 -7.00 4.90
CA PRO A 109 -7.82 -5.82 5.69
C PRO A 109 -6.83 -4.66 5.53
N ALA A 110 -5.52 -4.92 5.42
CA ALA A 110 -4.54 -3.87 5.12
C ALA A 110 -4.82 -3.18 3.79
N LEU A 111 -5.10 -3.94 2.73
CA LEU A 111 -5.43 -3.41 1.40
C LEU A 111 -6.67 -2.50 1.43
N LYS A 112 -7.71 -2.91 2.16
CA LYS A 112 -8.92 -2.08 2.37
C LYS A 112 -8.59 -0.74 3.01
N LEU A 113 -7.74 -0.74 4.03
CA LEU A 113 -7.34 0.49 4.72
C LEU A 113 -6.53 1.41 3.80
N TYR A 114 -5.58 0.90 3.02
CA TYR A 114 -4.86 1.73 2.05
C TYR A 114 -5.79 2.29 0.97
N ASN A 115 -6.77 1.52 0.49
CA ASN A 115 -7.77 2.04 -0.46
C ASN A 115 -8.54 3.21 0.16
N LYS A 116 -9.03 3.07 1.41
CA LYS A 116 -9.71 4.16 2.11
C LYS A 116 -8.82 5.38 2.34
N VAL A 117 -7.55 5.17 2.66
CA VAL A 117 -6.59 6.29 2.77
C VAL A 117 -6.49 7.03 1.44
N LEU A 118 -6.38 6.32 0.31
CA LEU A 118 -6.29 6.92 -1.02
C LEU A 118 -7.58 7.58 -1.51
N GLU A 119 -8.74 7.20 -0.95
CA GLU A 119 -10.00 7.92 -1.18
C GLU A 119 -10.01 9.30 -0.51
N VAL A 120 -9.32 9.43 0.63
CA VAL A 120 -9.26 10.67 1.41
C VAL A 120 -8.06 11.54 1.01
N GLU A 121 -6.91 10.91 0.78
CA GLU A 121 -5.65 11.53 0.39
C GLU A 121 -5.06 10.79 -0.83
N PRO A 122 -5.51 11.14 -2.06
CA PRO A 122 -5.08 10.47 -3.29
C PRO A 122 -3.58 10.62 -3.60
N GLU A 123 -2.91 11.59 -2.98
CA GLU A 123 -1.48 11.86 -3.12
C GLU A 123 -0.62 11.19 -2.03
N ASN A 124 -1.21 10.33 -1.20
CA ASN A 124 -0.48 9.59 -0.18
C ASN A 124 0.41 8.52 -0.83
N GLU A 125 1.65 8.90 -1.18
CA GLU A 125 2.61 8.02 -1.86
C GLU A 125 2.90 6.75 -1.05
N LYS A 126 2.96 6.86 0.28
CA LYS A 126 3.21 5.71 1.14
C LYS A 126 2.10 4.67 1.05
N ALA A 127 0.84 5.10 0.98
CA ALA A 127 -0.30 4.22 0.79
C ALA A 127 -0.27 3.57 -0.60
N LYS A 128 0.08 4.31 -1.67
CA LYS A 128 0.23 3.76 -3.03
C LYS A 128 1.29 2.68 -3.10
N GLU A 129 2.48 2.97 -2.58
CA GLU A 129 3.61 2.04 -2.56
C GLU A 129 3.26 0.77 -1.79
N THR A 130 2.69 0.92 -0.60
CA THR A 130 2.42 -0.24 0.27
C THR A 130 1.24 -1.07 -0.23
N LYS A 131 0.22 -0.43 -0.81
CA LYS A 131 -0.83 -1.12 -1.57
C LYS A 131 -0.22 -1.98 -2.67
N LYS A 132 0.67 -1.41 -3.48
CA LYS A 132 1.34 -2.14 -4.58
C LYS A 132 2.12 -3.35 -4.07
N VAL A 133 2.82 -3.22 -2.93
CA VAL A 133 3.51 -4.36 -2.29
C VAL A 133 2.53 -5.50 -1.98
N ILE A 134 1.35 -5.19 -1.42
CA ILE A 134 0.33 -6.21 -1.14
C ILE A 134 -0.20 -6.84 -2.42
N GLU A 135 -0.45 -6.05 -3.47
CA GLU A 135 -0.92 -6.54 -4.77
C GLU A 135 0.09 -7.50 -5.41
N ASP A 136 1.38 -7.15 -5.36
CA ASP A 136 2.48 -7.98 -5.87
C ASP A 136 2.60 -9.28 -5.04
N ILE A 137 2.33 -9.25 -3.72
CA ILE A 137 2.24 -10.45 -2.89
C ILE A 137 1.09 -11.36 -3.35
N TYR A 138 -0.12 -10.82 -3.59
CA TYR A 138 -1.24 -11.59 -4.15
C TYR A 138 -0.87 -12.26 -5.48
N ALA A 139 -0.24 -11.51 -6.38
CA ALA A 139 0.23 -12.03 -7.66
C ALA A 139 1.25 -13.18 -7.47
N SER A 140 2.21 -13.02 -6.54
CA SER A 140 3.20 -14.07 -6.24
C SER A 140 2.59 -15.35 -5.66
N MET A 141 1.46 -15.23 -4.96
CA MET A 141 0.68 -16.36 -4.44
C MET A 141 -0.24 -17.00 -5.51
N GLY A 142 -0.28 -16.47 -6.73
CA GLY A 142 -1.22 -16.90 -7.76
C GLY A 142 -2.68 -16.64 -7.39
N MET A 143 -2.93 -15.65 -6.53
CA MET A 143 -4.26 -15.28 -6.06
C MET A 143 -4.71 -13.95 -6.69
N PRO A 144 -6.01 -13.79 -6.98
CA PRO A 144 -6.53 -12.52 -7.45
C PRO A 144 -6.45 -11.46 -6.34
N VAL A 145 -6.11 -10.23 -6.74
CA VAL A 145 -6.15 -9.06 -5.85
C VAL A 145 -7.61 -8.74 -5.49
N PRO A 146 -7.99 -8.75 -4.19
CA PRO A 146 -9.32 -8.35 -3.77
C PRO A 146 -9.65 -6.90 -4.17
N GLN A 147 -10.88 -6.66 -4.63
CA GLN A 147 -11.36 -5.35 -5.12
C GLN A 147 -12.45 -4.74 -4.22
N ASP A 148 -12.66 -5.31 -3.03
CA ASP A 148 -13.79 -5.04 -2.14
C ASP A 148 -13.43 -4.23 -0.89
#